data_AF-A0A0Q8B0Z6-F1
#
_entry.id   AF-A0A0Q8B0Z6-F1
#
_cell.length_a   1.000
_cell.length_b   1.000
_cell.length_c   1.000
_cell.angle_alpha   90.00
_cell.angle_beta   90.00
_cell.angle_gamma   90.00
#
_symmetry.space_group_name_H-M   'P 1'
#
loop_
_entity.id
_entity.type
_entity.pdbx_description
1 polymer ?
#
loop_
_entity_poly.entity_id
_entity_poly.type
_entity_poly.pdbx_seq_one_letter_code
_entity_poly.pdbx_strand_id
1 'polypeptide(L)'
;MELEPVDVIDCEQKTQVASTRNRYAQLSQGLLWLNERAWPLGGSILLIAGIYLFQYIQVEKIPLSITSSAVVAALPAMFAMLVFVIAMLGALIVMPAFIIFHRLNDSGERLSDHLSFDQGKSGLTPLRRRLMLHWLYGVLLLGGFVWLVGVHASYGHTSGWWMLGMVALGGLTLLGHAWIITRVWKTSVSLEFWFACVMSALVQWIAILNVTVVVARSVSEYVDDVWLFIPFMFLELVLLWLIQLGGAYFVVVMRRHEHPVAHAALVAMVVIFVLGLIPQTSAKLAGVTLQLPSSGARNCTVMTWAASTQLLEAINDPDNPGSSIRLRLLAEADGMYIVRPWRAEAKAVQFVPRSSVTGIDECAPEPKTDDATR
;
A
#
# COMPACT_ATOMS: atom_id res chain seq x y z
N MET A 1 7.61 -15.70 64.77
CA MET A 1 7.44 -16.20 63.39
C MET A 1 7.46 -14.96 62.52
N GLU A 2 8.65 -14.52 62.15
CA GLU A 2 8.85 -13.35 61.30
C GLU A 2 8.58 -13.77 59.87
N LEU A 3 7.61 -13.14 59.22
CA LEU A 3 7.31 -13.32 57.81
C LEU A 3 8.30 -12.47 57.02
N GLU A 4 9.22 -13.11 56.31
CA GLU A 4 10.08 -12.44 55.35
C GLU A 4 9.21 -11.76 54.27
N PRO A 5 9.49 -10.49 53.91
CA PRO A 5 8.82 -9.83 52.81
C PRO A 5 9.23 -10.50 51.50
N VAL A 6 8.27 -11.16 50.84
CA VAL A 6 8.45 -11.65 49.48
C VAL A 6 8.66 -10.44 48.57
N ASP A 7 9.88 -10.28 48.06
CA ASP A 7 10.26 -9.25 47.10
C ASP A 7 9.41 -9.37 45.82
N VAL A 8 8.35 -8.58 45.75
CA VAL A 8 7.42 -8.47 44.61
C VAL A 8 8.17 -8.05 43.33
N ILE A 9 9.33 -7.40 43.48
CA ILE A 9 10.19 -6.91 42.38
C ILE A 9 10.82 -8.08 41.60
N ASP A 10 11.19 -9.19 42.27
CA ASP A 10 11.88 -10.32 41.62
C ASP A 10 10.92 -11.18 40.76
N CYS A 11 9.60 -11.14 41.07
CA CYS A 11 8.57 -11.84 40.31
C CYS A 11 8.23 -11.12 38.99
N GLU A 12 8.09 -9.78 38.98
CA GLU A 12 7.86 -9.03 37.74
C GLU A 12 9.06 -9.13 36.79
N GLN A 13 10.28 -9.09 37.32
CA GLN A 13 11.49 -9.17 36.52
C GLN A 13 11.70 -10.58 35.93
N LYS A 14 11.42 -11.65 36.68
CA LYS A 14 11.40 -13.03 36.14
C LYS A 14 10.32 -13.23 35.07
N THR A 15 9.15 -12.61 35.23
CA THR A 15 8.03 -12.75 34.27
C THR A 15 8.33 -12.01 32.96
N GLN A 16 8.98 -10.84 33.01
CA GLN A 16 9.42 -10.13 31.80
C GLN A 16 10.53 -10.85 31.04
N VAL A 17 11.52 -11.42 31.74
CA VAL A 17 12.63 -12.17 31.12
C VAL A 17 12.15 -13.52 30.54
N ALA A 18 11.22 -14.21 31.21
CA ALA A 18 10.61 -15.43 30.68
C ALA A 18 9.72 -15.15 29.45
N SER A 19 8.94 -14.06 29.47
CA SER A 19 8.08 -13.65 28.36
C SER A 19 8.88 -13.28 27.09
N THR A 20 10.00 -12.57 27.25
CA THR A 20 10.87 -12.21 26.12
C THR A 20 11.64 -13.41 25.57
N ARG A 21 12.18 -14.28 26.43
CA ARG A 21 12.87 -15.52 26.02
C ARG A 21 11.96 -16.47 25.22
N ASN A 22 10.68 -16.52 25.56
CA ASN A 22 9.70 -17.33 24.84
C ASN A 22 9.36 -16.77 23.44
N ARG A 23 9.35 -15.43 23.26
CA ARG A 23 9.09 -14.82 21.94
C ARG A 23 10.21 -15.06 20.94
N TYR A 24 11.47 -14.96 21.37
CA TYR A 24 12.60 -15.29 20.51
C TYR A 24 12.58 -16.76 20.11
N ALA A 25 12.25 -17.66 21.03
CA ALA A 25 12.08 -19.08 20.72
C ALA A 25 10.94 -19.32 19.72
N GLN A 26 9.77 -18.68 19.90
CA GLN A 26 8.65 -18.77 18.96
C GLN A 26 8.99 -18.23 17.57
N LEU A 27 9.71 -17.11 17.50
CA LEU A 27 10.12 -16.50 16.23
C LEU A 27 11.19 -17.35 15.54
N SER A 28 12.15 -17.87 16.30
CA SER A 28 13.16 -18.81 15.80
C SER A 28 12.53 -20.11 15.29
N GLN A 29 11.56 -20.68 16.02
CA GLN A 29 10.81 -21.87 15.57
C GLN A 29 9.98 -21.56 14.33
N GLY A 30 9.38 -20.37 14.26
CA GLY A 30 8.66 -19.90 13.08
C GLY A 30 9.55 -19.74 11.85
N LEU A 31 10.74 -19.16 12.01
CA LEU A 31 11.74 -19.04 10.95
C LEU A 31 12.28 -20.40 10.52
N LEU A 32 12.51 -21.31 11.47
CA LEU A 32 12.89 -22.68 11.18
C LEU A 32 11.80 -23.39 10.36
N TRP A 33 10.53 -23.22 10.74
CA TRP A 33 9.40 -23.77 10.00
C TRP A 33 9.33 -23.26 8.56
N LEU A 34 9.55 -21.95 8.37
CA LEU A 34 9.62 -21.34 7.03
C LEU A 34 10.80 -21.89 6.23
N ASN A 35 11.96 -22.05 6.84
CA ASN A 35 13.16 -22.57 6.19
C ASN A 35 12.99 -24.04 5.76
N GLU A 36 12.47 -24.89 6.65
CA GLU A 36 12.16 -26.30 6.36
C GLU A 36 11.17 -26.46 5.19
N ARG A 37 10.33 -25.45 4.97
CA ARG A 37 9.28 -25.44 3.94
C ARG A 37 9.53 -24.36 2.88
N ALA A 38 10.79 -23.92 2.75
CA ALA A 38 11.17 -22.88 1.79
C ALA A 38 10.90 -23.31 0.35
N TRP A 39 11.07 -24.59 0.03
CA TRP A 39 10.79 -25.14 -1.30
C TRP A 39 9.31 -25.00 -1.71
N PRO A 40 8.32 -25.54 -0.96
CA PRO A 40 6.92 -25.40 -1.35
C PRO A 40 6.41 -23.96 -1.28
N LEU A 41 6.89 -23.16 -0.32
CA LEU A 41 6.52 -21.74 -0.22
C LEU A 41 7.10 -20.95 -1.41
N GLY A 42 8.38 -21.11 -1.69
CA GLY A 42 9.05 -20.47 -2.82
C GLY A 42 8.42 -20.87 -4.15
N GLY A 43 8.17 -22.17 -4.36
CA GLY A 43 7.48 -22.66 -5.56
C GLY A 43 6.06 -22.09 -5.71
N SER A 44 5.32 -21.95 -4.62
CA SER A 44 3.98 -21.37 -4.64
C SER A 44 4.00 -19.88 -4.97
N ILE A 45 4.93 -19.11 -4.40
CA ILE A 45 5.00 -17.68 -4.73
C ILE A 45 5.55 -17.49 -6.15
N LEU A 46 6.46 -18.35 -6.61
CA LEU A 46 6.94 -18.34 -8.00
C LEU A 46 5.78 -18.59 -8.97
N LEU A 47 4.90 -19.54 -8.66
CA LEU A 47 3.68 -19.79 -9.42
C LEU A 47 2.76 -18.57 -9.42
N ILE A 48 2.56 -17.92 -8.27
CA ILE A 48 1.79 -16.67 -8.16
C ILE A 48 2.40 -15.57 -9.02
N ALA A 49 3.72 -15.36 -8.97
CA ALA A 49 4.40 -14.37 -9.81
C ALA A 49 4.22 -14.68 -11.31
N GLY A 50 4.24 -15.96 -11.68
CA GLY A 50 3.90 -16.43 -13.03
C GLY A 50 2.46 -16.10 -13.43
N ILE A 51 1.48 -16.29 -12.53
CA ILE A 51 0.08 -15.90 -12.77
C ILE A 51 -0.04 -14.38 -12.97
N TYR A 52 0.63 -13.59 -12.14
CA TYR A 52 0.61 -12.12 -12.23
C TYR A 52 1.20 -11.65 -13.56
N LEU A 53 2.33 -12.22 -13.96
CA LEU A 53 2.95 -11.92 -15.24
C LEU A 53 2.07 -12.35 -16.40
N PHE A 54 1.48 -13.56 -16.34
CA PHE A 54 0.56 -14.04 -17.36
C PHE A 54 -0.62 -13.09 -17.54
N GLN A 55 -1.24 -12.65 -16.44
CA GLN A 55 -2.35 -11.72 -16.47
C GLN A 55 -1.92 -10.34 -16.98
N TYR A 56 -0.71 -9.86 -16.63
CA TYR A 56 -0.14 -8.65 -17.21
C TYR A 56 -0.01 -8.73 -18.73
N ILE A 57 0.60 -9.80 -19.24
CA ILE A 57 0.75 -10.05 -20.68
C ILE A 57 -0.62 -10.06 -21.37
N GLN A 58 -1.62 -10.72 -20.77
CA GLN A 58 -2.97 -10.83 -21.34
C GLN A 58 -3.76 -9.51 -21.32
N VAL A 59 -3.66 -8.73 -20.24
CA VAL A 59 -4.38 -7.46 -20.06
C VAL A 59 -3.74 -6.35 -20.90
N GLU A 60 -2.41 -6.27 -20.92
CA GLU A 60 -1.67 -5.28 -21.70
C GLU A 60 -1.44 -5.70 -23.16
N LYS A 61 -1.86 -6.93 -23.55
CA LYS A 61 -1.71 -7.47 -24.91
C LYS A 61 -0.27 -7.44 -25.41
N ILE A 62 0.66 -7.74 -24.50
CA ILE A 62 2.08 -7.76 -24.83
C ILE A 62 2.38 -9.05 -25.63
N PRO A 63 2.98 -8.99 -26.83
CA PRO A 63 3.27 -10.19 -27.64
C PRO A 63 4.50 -10.96 -27.12
N LEU A 64 4.58 -11.24 -25.82
CA LEU A 64 5.66 -12.04 -25.23
C LEU A 64 5.22 -13.50 -25.08
N SER A 65 6.07 -14.42 -25.52
CA SER A 65 5.91 -15.82 -25.14
C SER A 65 6.23 -16.00 -23.66
N ILE A 66 5.35 -16.65 -22.92
CA ILE A 66 5.51 -16.96 -21.49
C ILE A 66 6.72 -17.86 -21.24
N THR A 67 7.15 -18.60 -22.25
CA THR A 67 8.32 -19.50 -22.20
C THR A 67 9.61 -18.84 -22.70
N SER A 68 9.59 -17.54 -22.99
CA SER A 68 10.81 -16.83 -23.44
C SER A 68 11.88 -16.79 -22.35
N SER A 69 13.15 -16.79 -22.77
CA SER A 69 14.29 -16.69 -21.87
C SER A 69 14.26 -15.43 -21.00
N ALA A 70 13.82 -14.28 -21.55
CA ALA A 70 13.65 -13.06 -20.78
C ALA A 70 12.63 -13.21 -19.66
N VAL A 71 11.47 -13.80 -19.95
CA VAL A 71 10.41 -14.00 -18.94
C VAL A 71 10.91 -14.90 -17.82
N VAL A 72 11.58 -16.01 -18.15
CA VAL A 72 12.13 -16.95 -17.16
C VAL A 72 13.21 -16.28 -16.30
N ALA A 73 14.09 -15.48 -16.90
CA ALA A 73 15.15 -14.77 -16.19
C ALA A 73 14.63 -13.61 -15.31
N ALA A 74 13.55 -12.95 -15.72
CA ALA A 74 12.94 -11.84 -14.98
C ALA A 74 12.04 -12.30 -13.81
N LEU A 75 11.57 -13.55 -13.85
CA LEU A 75 10.57 -14.07 -12.91
C LEU A 75 11.04 -14.03 -11.44
N PRO A 76 12.30 -14.38 -11.08
CA PRO A 76 12.78 -14.25 -9.69
C PRO A 76 12.85 -12.79 -9.21
N ALA A 77 13.25 -11.86 -10.08
CA ALA A 77 13.32 -10.44 -9.75
C ALA A 77 11.92 -9.85 -9.55
N MET A 78 10.97 -10.18 -10.43
CA MET A 78 9.57 -9.80 -10.26
C MET A 78 8.95 -10.42 -9.02
N PHE A 79 9.25 -11.68 -8.72
CA PHE A 79 8.85 -12.31 -7.46
C PHE A 79 9.30 -11.49 -6.25
N ALA A 80 10.58 -11.13 -6.18
CA ALA A 80 11.12 -10.35 -5.07
C ALA A 80 10.46 -8.97 -4.96
N MET A 81 10.29 -8.28 -6.10
CA MET A 81 9.66 -6.96 -6.14
C MET A 81 8.18 -7.00 -5.77
N LEU A 82 7.42 -8.00 -6.23
CA LEU A 82 6.00 -8.16 -5.88
C LEU A 82 5.83 -8.42 -4.39
N VAL A 83 6.61 -9.34 -3.81
CA VAL A 83 6.57 -9.61 -2.37
C VAL A 83 6.92 -8.35 -1.58
N PHE A 84 7.96 -7.62 -2.01
CA PHE A 84 8.37 -6.37 -1.36
C PHE A 84 7.27 -5.30 -1.43
N VAL A 85 6.72 -5.03 -2.61
CA VAL A 85 5.68 -4.00 -2.81
C VAL A 85 4.41 -4.36 -2.03
N ILE A 86 3.95 -5.62 -2.10
CA ILE A 86 2.74 -6.05 -1.38
C ILE A 86 2.97 -6.00 0.14
N ALA A 87 4.14 -6.43 0.64
CA ALA A 87 4.46 -6.35 2.05
C ALA A 87 4.53 -4.89 2.53
N MET A 88 5.13 -4.00 1.74
CA MET A 88 5.23 -2.57 2.07
C MET A 88 3.84 -1.90 2.07
N LEU A 89 3.00 -2.17 1.07
CA LEU A 89 1.63 -1.65 1.01
C LEU A 89 0.77 -2.21 2.15
N GLY A 90 0.85 -3.51 2.41
CA GLY A 90 0.14 -4.16 3.51
C GLY A 90 0.57 -3.60 4.87
N ALA A 91 1.87 -3.40 5.07
CA ALA A 91 2.41 -2.75 6.26
C ALA A 91 1.87 -1.33 6.38
N LEU A 92 1.94 -0.50 5.33
CA LEU A 92 1.43 0.87 5.34
C LEU A 92 -0.05 0.94 5.72
N ILE A 93 -0.88 0.05 5.16
CA ILE A 93 -2.33 0.01 5.42
C ILE A 93 -2.64 -0.45 6.84
N VAL A 94 -1.94 -1.46 7.35
CA VAL A 94 -2.22 -2.06 8.68
C VAL A 94 -1.50 -1.32 9.81
N MET A 95 -0.40 -0.61 9.53
CA MET A 95 0.43 0.09 10.54
C MET A 95 -0.37 1.01 11.46
N PRO A 96 -1.34 1.82 11.00
CA PRO A 96 -2.15 2.66 11.89
C PRO A 96 -2.92 1.86 12.96
N ALA A 97 -3.30 0.62 12.64
CA ALA A 97 -3.96 -0.28 13.58
C ALA A 97 -3.06 -0.72 14.75
N PHE A 98 -1.73 -0.59 14.62
CA PHE A 98 -0.79 -1.02 15.66
C PHE A 98 -0.89 -0.19 16.94
N ILE A 99 -1.46 1.01 16.87
CA ILE A 99 -1.73 1.83 18.05
C ILE A 99 -2.54 1.08 19.12
N ILE A 100 -3.39 0.15 18.68
CA ILE A 100 -4.23 -0.67 19.54
C ILE A 100 -3.37 -1.56 20.46
N PHE A 101 -2.17 -1.93 20.03
CA PHE A 101 -1.25 -2.76 20.80
C PHE A 101 -0.26 -1.95 21.63
N HIS A 102 -0.28 -0.62 21.53
CA HIS A 102 0.53 0.27 22.34
C HIS A 102 0.00 0.31 23.78
N ARG A 103 0.90 0.50 24.75
CA ARG A 103 0.53 0.68 26.16
C ARG A 103 -0.17 2.03 26.34
N LEU A 104 -1.28 2.04 27.07
CA LEU A 104 -2.10 3.21 27.39
C LEU A 104 -1.48 4.08 28.50
N ASN A 105 -0.81 3.45 29.46
CA ASN A 105 -0.21 4.06 30.64
C ASN A 105 0.91 3.15 31.21
N ASP A 106 1.54 3.62 32.29
CA ASP A 106 2.63 2.91 32.97
C ASP A 106 2.19 1.57 33.60
N SER A 107 0.87 1.35 33.79
CA SER A 107 0.33 0.06 34.24
C SER A 107 0.32 -1.02 33.16
N GLY A 108 0.73 -0.68 31.92
CA GLY A 108 0.98 -1.65 30.86
C GLY A 108 -0.27 -2.18 30.15
N GLU A 109 -1.45 -1.63 30.46
CA GLU A 109 -2.71 -1.97 29.77
C GLU A 109 -2.64 -1.58 28.30
N ARG A 110 -3.18 -2.41 27.40
CA ARG A 110 -3.25 -2.15 25.96
C ARG A 110 -4.69 -2.15 25.48
N LEU A 111 -4.99 -1.41 24.41
CA LEU A 111 -6.32 -1.45 23.79
C LEU A 111 -6.64 -2.85 23.23
N SER A 112 -5.61 -3.60 22.85
CA SER A 112 -5.72 -4.99 22.37
C SER A 112 -6.29 -5.95 23.41
N ASP A 113 -6.07 -5.69 24.69
CA ASP A 113 -6.46 -6.61 25.76
C ASP A 113 -7.99 -6.58 25.95
N HIS A 114 -8.60 -5.42 25.69
CA HIS A 114 -10.04 -5.23 25.66
C HIS A 114 -10.70 -5.65 24.35
N LEU A 115 -9.91 -5.89 23.29
CA LEU A 115 -10.37 -6.51 22.06
C LEU A 115 -10.40 -8.04 22.14
N SER A 116 -9.99 -8.65 23.26
CA SER A 116 -10.09 -10.09 23.49
C SER A 116 -11.49 -10.62 23.10
N PHE A 117 -11.53 -11.40 22.01
CA PHE A 117 -12.73 -12.01 21.45
C PHE A 117 -13.14 -13.28 22.23
N ASP A 118 -12.90 -13.31 23.55
CA ASP A 118 -13.35 -14.42 24.38
C ASP A 118 -14.88 -14.41 24.44
N GLN A 119 -15.48 -15.47 23.88
CA GLN A 119 -16.92 -15.68 23.76
C GLN A 119 -17.68 -15.72 25.10
N GLY A 120 -17.01 -15.57 26.25
CA GLY A 120 -17.60 -15.66 27.58
C GLY A 120 -17.86 -14.34 28.32
N LYS A 121 -17.36 -13.18 27.87
CA LYS A 121 -17.48 -11.90 28.60
C LYS A 121 -18.43 -10.92 27.89
N SER A 122 -19.74 -11.13 28.07
CA SER A 122 -20.82 -10.29 27.51
C SER A 122 -20.69 -8.79 27.84
N GLY A 123 -20.06 -8.43 28.97
CA GLY A 123 -19.85 -7.03 29.39
C GLY A 123 -18.81 -6.21 28.60
N LEU A 124 -17.99 -6.84 27.74
CA LEU A 124 -16.97 -6.15 26.93
C LEU A 124 -17.50 -5.66 25.56
N THR A 125 -18.72 -6.06 25.18
CA THR A 125 -19.34 -5.69 23.91
C THR A 125 -19.57 -4.17 23.70
N PRO A 126 -20.00 -3.36 24.69
CA PRO A 126 -20.24 -1.93 24.46
C PRO A 126 -18.93 -1.13 24.32
N LEU A 127 -17.89 -1.47 25.07
CA LEU A 127 -16.57 -0.83 24.95
C LEU A 127 -15.92 -1.17 23.61
N ARG A 128 -15.98 -2.44 23.20
CA ARG A 128 -15.51 -2.90 21.88
C ARG A 128 -16.21 -2.17 20.74
N ARG A 129 -17.54 -2.05 20.79
CA ARG A 129 -18.32 -1.28 19.80
C ARG A 129 -17.94 0.19 19.81
N ARG A 130 -17.75 0.79 20.98
CA ARG A 130 -17.33 2.20 21.11
C ARG A 130 -15.96 2.43 20.49
N LEU A 131 -14.98 1.57 20.76
CA LEU A 131 -13.65 1.65 20.17
C LEU A 131 -13.70 1.56 18.63
N MET A 132 -14.42 0.57 18.09
CA MET A 132 -14.61 0.40 16.65
C MET A 132 -15.22 1.64 15.99
N LEU A 133 -16.24 2.22 16.62
CA LEU A 133 -16.90 3.43 16.12
C LEU A 133 -16.00 4.65 16.19
N HIS A 134 -15.24 4.85 17.28
CA HIS A 134 -14.31 5.98 17.38
C HIS A 134 -13.17 5.86 16.38
N TRP A 135 -12.72 4.63 16.10
CA TRP A 135 -11.75 4.41 15.04
C TRP A 135 -12.33 4.71 13.65
N LEU A 136 -13.55 4.25 13.37
CA LEU A 136 -14.24 4.60 12.12
C LEU A 136 -14.38 6.12 11.98
N TYR A 137 -14.82 6.83 13.03
CA TYR A 137 -14.89 8.29 13.03
C TYR A 137 -13.52 8.93 12.81
N GLY A 138 -12.47 8.37 13.42
CA GLY A 138 -11.10 8.82 13.22
C GLY A 138 -10.61 8.66 11.77
N VAL A 139 -10.96 7.55 11.10
CA VAL A 139 -10.64 7.32 9.68
C VAL A 139 -11.46 8.25 8.79
N LEU A 140 -12.75 8.42 9.08
CA LEU A 140 -13.64 9.33 8.33
C LEU A 140 -13.21 10.80 8.46
N LEU A 141 -12.77 11.23 9.66
CA LEU A 141 -12.25 12.58 9.88
C LEU A 141 -11.02 12.85 9.01
N LEU A 142 -10.05 11.92 9.04
CA LEU A 142 -8.81 12.04 8.27
C LEU A 142 -9.07 11.95 6.77
N GLY A 143 -9.96 11.05 6.34
CA GLY A 143 -10.34 10.89 4.93
C GLY A 143 -11.14 12.06 4.38
N GLY A 144 -12.05 12.63 5.19
CA GLY A 144 -12.79 13.84 4.84
C GLY A 144 -11.86 15.03 4.59
N PHE A 145 -10.77 15.16 5.36
CA PHE A 145 -9.74 16.15 5.12
C PHE A 145 -9.01 15.93 3.79
N VAL A 146 -8.53 14.71 3.52
CA VAL A 146 -7.84 14.37 2.26
C VAL A 146 -8.73 14.68 1.06
N TRP A 147 -10.02 14.33 1.16
CA TRP A 147 -11.00 14.62 0.12
C TRP A 147 -11.23 16.12 -0.08
N LEU A 148 -11.40 16.88 1.00
CA LEU A 148 -11.58 18.33 0.94
C LEU A 148 -10.39 19.03 0.26
N VAL A 149 -9.17 18.60 0.57
CA VAL A 149 -7.95 19.07 -0.09
C VAL A 149 -7.98 18.71 -1.58
N GLY A 150 -8.35 17.47 -1.93
CA GLY A 150 -8.41 17.00 -3.32
C GLY A 150 -9.44 17.76 -4.17
N VAL A 151 -10.66 17.95 -3.65
CA VAL A 151 -11.72 18.71 -4.33
C VAL A 151 -11.32 20.17 -4.50
N HIS A 152 -10.71 20.79 -3.50
CA HIS A 152 -10.32 22.18 -3.64
C HIS A 152 -9.13 22.37 -4.58
N ALA A 153 -8.17 21.44 -4.56
CA ALA A 153 -7.03 21.45 -5.47
C ALA A 153 -7.47 21.36 -6.95
N SER A 154 -8.58 20.68 -7.26
CA SER A 154 -9.11 20.61 -8.63
C SER A 154 -9.68 21.94 -9.14
N TYR A 155 -10.13 22.83 -8.25
CA TYR A 155 -10.59 24.18 -8.61
C TYR A 155 -9.46 25.20 -8.81
N GLY A 156 -8.18 24.82 -8.62
CA GLY A 156 -7.03 25.66 -8.96
C GLY A 156 -6.78 26.87 -8.05
N HIS A 157 -7.47 26.96 -6.90
CA HIS A 157 -7.27 28.06 -5.94
C HIS A 157 -6.09 27.76 -4.99
N THR A 158 -4.92 28.29 -5.30
CA THR A 158 -3.71 28.15 -4.46
C THR A 158 -3.20 29.52 -4.00
N SER A 159 -3.96 30.20 -3.15
CA SER A 159 -3.44 31.37 -2.42
C SER A 159 -2.60 30.94 -1.22
N GLY A 160 -1.58 31.72 -0.85
CA GLY A 160 -0.72 31.41 0.30
C GLY A 160 -1.50 31.29 1.63
N TRP A 161 -2.54 32.11 1.80
CA TRP A 161 -3.44 32.05 2.97
C TRP A 161 -4.24 30.75 3.02
N TRP A 162 -4.66 30.24 1.85
CA TRP A 162 -5.36 28.96 1.77
C TRP A 162 -4.44 27.79 2.15
N MET A 163 -3.19 27.79 1.67
CA MET A 163 -2.20 26.78 2.04
C MET A 163 -1.94 26.77 3.56
N LEU A 164 -1.77 27.94 4.17
CA LEU A 164 -1.64 28.08 5.63
C LEU A 164 -2.88 27.54 6.35
N GLY A 165 -4.07 27.85 5.85
CA GLY A 165 -5.33 27.33 6.38
C GLY A 165 -5.42 25.80 6.31
N MET A 166 -5.00 25.19 5.20
CA MET A 166 -5.00 23.73 5.03
C MET A 166 -3.98 23.03 5.90
N VAL A 167 -2.80 23.63 6.10
CA VAL A 167 -1.80 23.10 7.04
C VAL A 167 -2.33 23.15 8.47
N ALA A 168 -2.97 24.25 8.87
CA ALA A 168 -3.58 24.39 10.20
C ALA A 168 -4.74 23.39 10.39
N LEU A 169 -5.65 23.30 9.42
CA LEU A 169 -6.75 22.34 9.43
C LEU A 169 -6.25 20.89 9.46
N GLY A 170 -5.19 20.61 8.72
CA GLY A 170 -4.52 19.32 8.76
C GLY A 170 -4.04 18.98 10.17
N GLY A 171 -3.28 19.89 10.80
CA GLY A 171 -2.85 19.72 12.19
C GLY A 171 -4.03 19.47 13.13
N LEU A 172 -5.13 20.22 12.97
CA LEU A 172 -6.35 20.02 13.76
C LEU A 172 -6.98 18.64 13.56
N THR A 173 -6.97 18.08 12.35
CA THR A 173 -7.54 16.74 12.11
C THR A 173 -6.67 15.62 12.68
N LEU A 174 -5.33 15.77 12.69
CA LEU A 174 -4.43 14.85 13.39
C LEU A 174 -4.68 14.86 14.90
N LEU A 175 -4.76 16.05 15.49
CA LEU A 175 -5.08 16.23 16.90
C LEU A 175 -6.48 15.73 17.22
N GLY A 176 -7.45 15.99 16.34
CA GLY A 176 -8.82 15.52 16.42
C GLY A 176 -8.91 14.00 16.41
N HIS A 177 -8.15 13.33 15.54
CA HIS A 177 -8.04 11.88 15.51
C HIS A 177 -7.51 11.34 16.85
N ALA A 178 -6.38 11.87 17.34
CA ALA A 178 -5.81 11.49 18.62
C ALA A 178 -6.80 11.72 19.78
N TRP A 179 -7.52 12.85 19.76
CA TRP A 179 -8.54 13.18 20.74
C TRP A 179 -9.74 12.23 20.70
N ILE A 180 -10.24 11.86 19.51
CA ILE A 180 -11.33 10.89 19.35
C ILE A 180 -10.93 9.52 19.92
N ILE A 181 -9.72 9.04 19.59
CA ILE A 181 -9.24 7.73 20.08
C ILE A 181 -9.06 7.75 21.61
N THR A 182 -8.44 8.79 22.17
CA THR A 182 -8.22 8.91 23.62
C THR A 182 -9.52 9.11 24.41
N ARG A 183 -10.52 9.79 23.83
CA ARG A 183 -11.86 10.00 24.44
C ARG A 183 -12.63 8.72 24.75
N VAL A 184 -12.28 7.59 24.15
CA VAL A 184 -12.91 6.30 24.45
C VAL A 184 -12.63 5.89 25.90
N TRP A 185 -11.51 6.32 26.49
CA TRP A 185 -11.12 6.01 27.86
C TRP A 185 -11.39 7.18 28.82
N LYS A 186 -11.82 6.83 30.03
CA LYS A 186 -12.07 7.79 31.13
C LYS A 186 -10.83 8.04 32.00
N THR A 187 -9.78 7.25 31.83
CA THR A 187 -8.53 7.32 32.59
C THR A 187 -7.52 8.23 31.92
N SER A 188 -6.55 8.75 32.70
CA SER A 188 -5.44 9.56 32.20
C SER A 188 -4.56 8.74 31.25
N VAL A 189 -4.36 9.24 30.05
CA VAL A 189 -3.56 8.63 28.99
C VAL A 189 -2.12 9.16 29.06
N SER A 190 -1.12 8.31 28.83
CA SER A 190 0.28 8.76 28.81
C SER A 190 0.59 9.67 27.61
N LEU A 191 1.56 10.56 27.77
CA LEU A 191 2.01 11.44 26.68
C LEU A 191 2.61 10.64 25.52
N GLU A 192 3.29 9.52 25.81
CA GLU A 192 3.82 8.59 24.81
C GLU A 192 2.71 7.99 23.94
N PHE A 193 1.60 7.57 24.56
CA PHE A 193 0.46 7.04 23.80
C PHE A 193 -0.19 8.12 22.95
N TRP A 194 -0.30 9.35 23.46
CA TRP A 194 -0.83 10.46 22.70
C TRP A 194 0.05 10.81 21.48
N PHE A 195 1.38 10.79 21.64
CA PHE A 195 2.31 10.95 20.51
C PHE A 195 2.17 9.80 19.50
N ALA A 196 2.04 8.56 19.96
CA ALA A 196 1.78 7.41 19.11
C ALA A 196 0.44 7.55 18.35
N CYS A 197 -0.59 8.18 18.94
CA CYS A 197 -1.84 8.53 18.25
C CYS A 197 -1.61 9.50 17.09
N VAL A 198 -0.86 10.57 17.32
CA VAL A 198 -0.58 11.56 16.27
C VAL A 198 0.24 10.94 15.15
N MET A 199 1.26 10.14 15.47
CA MET A 199 2.07 9.44 14.46
C MET A 199 1.25 8.40 13.69
N SER A 200 0.37 7.66 14.36
CA SER A 200 -0.56 6.74 13.70
C SER A 200 -1.50 7.49 12.75
N ALA A 201 -2.03 8.65 13.16
CA ALA A 201 -2.88 9.48 12.32
C ALA A 201 -2.13 10.00 11.08
N LEU A 202 -0.85 10.35 11.21
CA LEU A 202 0.00 10.74 10.09
C LEU A 202 0.20 9.60 9.09
N VAL A 203 0.49 8.38 9.57
CA VAL A 203 0.60 7.19 8.71
C VAL A 203 -0.75 6.85 8.08
N GLN A 204 -1.85 6.99 8.81
CA GLN A 204 -3.22 6.80 8.32
C GLN A 204 -3.53 7.75 7.17
N TRP A 205 -3.12 9.02 7.27
CA TRP A 205 -3.26 9.98 6.18
C TRP A 205 -2.51 9.56 4.92
N ILE A 206 -1.25 9.12 5.06
CA ILE A 206 -0.46 8.64 3.92
C ILE A 206 -1.14 7.43 3.29
N ALA A 207 -1.64 6.49 4.09
CA ALA A 207 -2.37 5.32 3.61
C ALA A 207 -3.65 5.71 2.86
N ILE A 208 -4.48 6.59 3.43
CA ILE A 208 -5.69 7.09 2.77
C ILE A 208 -5.33 7.77 1.45
N LEU A 209 -4.38 8.70 1.45
CA LEU A 209 -3.99 9.43 0.24
C LEU A 209 -3.55 8.48 -0.88
N ASN A 210 -2.75 7.46 -0.57
CA ASN A 210 -2.31 6.48 -1.58
C ASN A 210 -3.49 5.71 -2.19
N VAL A 211 -4.43 5.27 -1.34
CA VAL A 211 -5.60 4.51 -1.81
C VAL A 211 -6.56 5.41 -2.58
N THR A 212 -6.80 6.62 -2.08
CA THR A 212 -7.66 7.63 -2.71
C THR A 212 -7.15 8.00 -4.10
N VAL A 213 -5.84 8.16 -4.31
CA VAL A 213 -5.27 8.44 -5.64
C VAL A 213 -5.58 7.31 -6.63
N VAL A 214 -5.51 6.05 -6.19
CA VAL A 214 -5.81 4.89 -7.03
C VAL A 214 -7.30 4.79 -7.34
N VAL A 215 -8.16 5.00 -6.33
CA VAL A 215 -9.62 4.99 -6.48
C VAL A 215 -10.07 6.14 -7.39
N ALA A 216 -9.59 7.36 -7.15
CA ALA A 216 -9.89 8.54 -7.94
C ALA A 216 -9.61 8.32 -9.43
N ARG A 217 -8.40 7.85 -9.77
CA ARG A 217 -8.03 7.56 -11.16
C ARG A 217 -8.91 6.49 -11.80
N SER A 218 -9.31 5.48 -11.03
CA SER A 218 -10.11 4.36 -11.57
C SER A 218 -11.57 4.75 -11.78
N VAL A 219 -12.12 5.61 -10.92
CA VAL A 219 -13.52 6.05 -11.02
C VAL A 219 -13.69 7.23 -11.97
N SER A 220 -12.68 8.11 -12.07
CA SER A 220 -12.71 9.24 -13.02
C SER A 220 -12.78 8.80 -14.49
N GLU A 221 -12.47 7.54 -14.80
CA GLU A 221 -12.67 6.96 -16.13
C GLU A 221 -14.16 6.74 -16.46
N TYR A 222 -15.03 6.71 -15.46
CA TYR A 222 -16.46 6.37 -15.61
C TYR A 222 -17.40 7.47 -15.13
N VAL A 223 -16.91 8.41 -14.33
CA VAL A 223 -17.74 9.42 -13.64
C VAL A 223 -17.05 10.78 -13.72
N ASP A 224 -17.68 11.72 -14.41
CA ASP A 224 -17.21 13.10 -14.52
C ASP A 224 -17.74 14.01 -13.39
N ASP A 225 -18.80 13.58 -12.69
CA ASP A 225 -19.42 14.36 -11.62
C ASP A 225 -18.82 14.05 -10.23
N VAL A 226 -18.35 15.10 -9.55
CA VAL A 226 -17.78 15.07 -8.20
C VAL A 226 -18.80 14.53 -7.17
N TRP A 227 -20.10 14.79 -7.34
CA TRP A 227 -21.11 14.32 -6.38
C TRP A 227 -21.29 12.80 -6.42
N LEU A 228 -21.19 12.22 -7.62
CA LEU A 228 -21.24 10.76 -7.81
C LEU A 228 -19.97 10.06 -7.31
N PHE A 229 -18.89 10.81 -7.05
CA PHE A 229 -17.64 10.29 -6.47
C PHE A 229 -17.73 10.07 -4.95
N ILE A 230 -18.59 10.81 -4.24
CA ILE A 230 -18.78 10.73 -2.78
C ILE A 230 -19.05 9.30 -2.27
N PRO A 231 -20.00 8.52 -2.83
CA PRO A 231 -20.24 7.16 -2.35
C PRO A 231 -19.02 6.25 -2.50
N PHE A 232 -18.20 6.41 -3.54
CA PHE A 232 -16.98 5.63 -3.72
C PHE A 232 -15.91 5.99 -2.69
N MET A 233 -15.76 7.27 -2.37
CA MET A 233 -14.87 7.75 -1.31
C MET A 233 -15.29 7.23 0.07
N PHE A 234 -16.58 7.27 0.38
CA PHE A 234 -17.09 6.70 1.64
C PHE A 234 -16.84 5.19 1.70
N LEU A 235 -17.13 4.47 0.61
CA LEU A 235 -16.89 3.04 0.52
C LEU A 235 -15.40 2.69 0.70
N GLU A 236 -14.50 3.46 0.09
CA GLU A 236 -13.04 3.33 0.27
C GLU A 236 -12.66 3.41 1.75
N LEU A 237 -13.10 4.46 2.46
CA LEU A 237 -12.75 4.66 3.86
C LEU A 237 -13.30 3.55 4.76
N VAL A 238 -14.52 3.08 4.48
CA VAL A 238 -15.12 1.93 5.19
C VAL A 238 -14.33 0.66 4.93
N LEU A 239 -13.92 0.40 3.69
CA LEU A 239 -13.10 -0.77 3.35
C LEU A 239 -11.72 -0.70 4.02
N LEU A 240 -11.07 0.46 4.03
CA LEU A 240 -9.80 0.65 4.74
C LEU A 240 -9.95 0.38 6.23
N TRP A 241 -10.99 0.91 6.85
CA TRP A 241 -11.29 0.64 8.25
C TRP A 241 -11.53 -0.86 8.52
N LEU A 242 -12.27 -1.55 7.65
CA LEU A 242 -12.49 -2.99 7.76
C LEU A 242 -11.19 -3.81 7.60
N ILE A 243 -10.34 -3.46 6.63
CA ILE A 243 -9.04 -4.12 6.43
C ILE A 243 -8.15 -3.94 7.67
N GLN A 244 -8.11 -2.73 8.23
CA GLN A 244 -7.34 -2.45 9.43
C GLN A 244 -7.87 -3.18 10.67
N LEU A 245 -9.20 -3.24 10.82
CA LEU A 245 -9.83 -4.02 11.88
C LEU A 245 -9.53 -5.52 11.73
N GLY A 246 -9.57 -6.02 10.49
CA GLY A 246 -9.15 -7.38 10.14
C GLY A 246 -7.68 -7.65 10.47
N GLY A 247 -6.78 -6.70 10.17
CA GLY A 247 -5.37 -6.77 10.52
C GLY A 247 -5.14 -6.79 12.04
N ALA A 248 -5.83 -5.94 12.80
CA ALA A 248 -5.79 -5.96 14.25
C ALA A 248 -6.32 -7.28 14.83
N TYR A 249 -7.44 -7.78 14.31
CA TYR A 249 -7.98 -9.09 14.66
C TYR A 249 -6.97 -10.20 14.38
N PHE A 250 -6.35 -10.17 13.21
CA PHE A 250 -5.36 -11.13 12.78
C PHE A 250 -4.18 -11.19 13.75
N VAL A 251 -3.65 -10.04 14.17
CA VAL A 251 -2.55 -9.97 15.16
C VAL A 251 -2.97 -10.56 16.51
N VAL A 252 -4.21 -10.34 16.96
CA VAL A 252 -4.73 -10.95 18.20
C VAL A 252 -4.81 -12.46 18.08
N VAL A 253 -5.30 -12.99 16.95
CA VAL A 253 -5.36 -14.43 16.68
C VAL A 253 -3.96 -15.03 16.61
N MET A 254 -3.02 -14.37 15.89
CA MET A 254 -1.63 -14.82 15.79
C MET A 254 -0.98 -14.97 17.16
N ARG A 255 -1.17 -14.00 18.06
CA ARG A 255 -0.59 -14.05 19.41
C ARG A 255 -1.00 -15.28 20.23
N ARG A 256 -2.13 -15.91 19.91
CA ARG A 256 -2.64 -17.10 20.59
C ARG A 256 -2.26 -18.42 19.90
N HIS A 257 -1.75 -18.35 18.68
CA HIS A 257 -1.43 -19.55 17.90
C HIS A 257 -0.06 -20.10 18.28
N GLU A 258 0.09 -21.43 18.29
CA GLU A 258 1.36 -22.11 18.59
C GLU A 258 2.49 -21.79 17.59
N HIS A 259 2.12 -21.45 16.34
CA HIS A 259 3.03 -21.15 15.24
C HIS A 259 2.60 -19.86 14.50
N PRO A 260 2.76 -18.68 15.12
CA PRO A 260 2.23 -17.42 14.60
C PRO A 260 2.83 -17.05 13.24
N VAL A 261 4.13 -17.28 13.06
CA VAL A 261 4.84 -16.94 11.82
C VAL A 261 4.35 -17.80 10.64
N ALA A 262 4.14 -19.10 10.86
CA ALA A 262 3.66 -20.02 9.84
C ALA A 262 2.25 -19.63 9.37
N HIS A 263 1.36 -19.34 10.32
CA HIS A 263 -0.01 -18.96 9.99
C HIS A 263 -0.08 -17.59 9.28
N ALA A 264 0.76 -16.63 9.68
CA ALA A 264 0.92 -15.36 8.95
C ALA A 264 1.41 -15.53 7.52
N ALA A 265 2.41 -16.38 7.29
CA ALA A 265 2.89 -16.66 5.95
C ALA A 265 1.79 -17.30 5.08
N LEU A 266 1.03 -18.26 5.62
CA LEU A 266 -0.09 -18.89 4.90
C LEU A 266 -1.21 -17.91 4.56
N VAL A 267 -1.61 -17.05 5.50
CA VAL A 267 -2.65 -16.05 5.24
C VAL A 267 -2.18 -15.04 4.20
N ALA A 268 -0.94 -14.56 4.29
CA ALA A 268 -0.36 -13.68 3.28
C ALA A 268 -0.36 -14.35 1.90
N MET A 269 0.03 -15.62 1.82
CA MET A 269 0.00 -16.41 0.58
C MET A 269 -1.40 -16.49 -0.03
N VAL A 270 -2.42 -16.80 0.79
CA VAL A 270 -3.81 -16.88 0.33
C VAL A 270 -4.29 -15.52 -0.18
N VAL A 271 -4.00 -14.44 0.54
CA VAL A 271 -4.38 -13.07 0.12
C VAL A 271 -3.72 -12.71 -1.21
N ILE A 272 -2.41 -12.93 -1.35
CA ILE A 272 -1.68 -12.64 -2.59
C ILE A 272 -2.22 -13.49 -3.75
N PHE A 273 -2.50 -14.76 -3.50
CA PHE A 273 -3.08 -15.65 -4.51
C PHE A 273 -4.45 -15.16 -4.96
N VAL A 274 -5.36 -14.82 -4.04
CA VAL A 274 -6.71 -14.31 -4.36
C VAL A 274 -6.65 -12.98 -5.12
N LEU A 275 -5.77 -12.06 -4.72
CA LEU A 275 -5.51 -10.82 -5.47
C LEU A 275 -4.96 -11.10 -6.88
N GLY A 276 -4.21 -12.20 -7.02
CA GLY A 276 -3.72 -12.74 -8.28
C GLY A 276 -4.76 -13.40 -9.17
N LEU A 277 -5.95 -13.71 -8.66
CA LEU A 277 -7.02 -14.28 -9.47
C LEU A 277 -7.82 -13.20 -10.20
N ILE A 278 -7.68 -11.94 -9.79
CA ILE A 278 -8.34 -10.79 -10.42
C ILE A 278 -7.37 -10.22 -11.48
N PRO A 279 -7.65 -10.38 -12.79
CA PRO A 279 -6.70 -10.03 -13.85
C PRO A 279 -6.25 -8.57 -13.85
N GLN A 280 -7.12 -7.65 -13.46
CA GLN A 280 -6.81 -6.22 -13.49
C GLN A 280 -5.86 -5.80 -12.35
N THR A 281 -6.04 -6.35 -11.14
CA THR A 281 -5.20 -6.00 -9.99
C THR A 281 -3.80 -6.60 -10.12
N SER A 282 -3.71 -7.86 -10.53
CA SER A 282 -2.43 -8.54 -10.75
C SER A 282 -1.63 -7.91 -11.89
N ALA A 283 -2.28 -7.54 -13.00
CA ALA A 283 -1.65 -6.86 -14.12
C ALA A 283 -1.10 -5.49 -13.68
N LYS A 284 -1.86 -4.72 -12.90
CA LYS A 284 -1.36 -3.45 -12.35
C LYS A 284 -0.15 -3.66 -11.43
N LEU A 285 -0.19 -4.65 -10.54
CA LEU A 285 0.92 -4.96 -9.62
C LEU A 285 2.18 -5.40 -10.38
N ALA A 286 2.04 -6.32 -11.33
CA ALA A 286 3.14 -6.74 -12.20
C ALA A 286 3.67 -5.59 -13.06
N GLY A 287 2.77 -4.75 -13.59
CA GLY A 287 3.12 -3.57 -14.36
C GLY A 287 3.98 -2.60 -13.58
N VAL A 288 3.64 -2.31 -12.31
CA VAL A 288 4.50 -1.49 -11.44
C VAL A 288 5.89 -2.10 -11.31
N THR A 289 5.99 -3.42 -11.10
CA THR A 289 7.30 -4.07 -10.96
C THR A 289 8.14 -4.08 -12.24
N LEU A 290 7.53 -4.06 -13.42
CA LEU A 290 8.21 -4.03 -14.71
C LEU A 290 8.51 -2.61 -15.20
N GLN A 291 7.65 -1.65 -14.90
CA GLN A 291 7.77 -0.25 -15.34
C GLN A 291 8.74 0.54 -14.47
N LEU A 292 8.83 0.24 -13.17
CA LEU A 292 9.69 0.95 -12.23
C LEU A 292 11.19 0.85 -12.57
N PRO A 293 11.77 -0.33 -12.87
CA PRO A 293 13.19 -0.42 -13.26
C PRO A 293 13.46 0.09 -14.68
N SER A 294 12.47 0.04 -15.59
CA SER A 294 12.66 0.36 -17.01
C SER A 294 12.50 1.85 -17.32
N SER A 295 11.60 2.55 -16.62
CA SER A 295 11.29 3.97 -16.87
C SER A 295 11.42 4.87 -15.64
N GLY A 296 11.77 4.33 -14.47
CA GLY A 296 11.67 5.07 -13.20
C GLY A 296 10.23 5.34 -12.77
N ALA A 297 9.28 4.49 -13.19
CA ALA A 297 7.84 4.66 -12.98
C ALA A 297 7.23 5.93 -13.63
N ARG A 298 7.85 6.42 -14.70
CA ARG A 298 7.29 7.53 -15.49
C ARG A 298 6.13 7.03 -16.34
N ASN A 299 5.01 7.75 -16.25
CA ASN A 299 3.82 7.44 -17.05
C ASN A 299 4.03 7.75 -18.53
N CYS A 300 4.68 8.88 -18.83
CA CYS A 300 4.96 9.36 -20.18
C CYS A 300 6.47 9.56 -20.34
N THR A 301 7.02 8.99 -21.40
CA THR A 301 8.45 9.05 -21.72
C THR A 301 8.65 9.43 -23.19
N VAL A 302 9.72 10.16 -23.46
CA VAL A 302 10.24 10.43 -24.81
C VAL A 302 11.61 9.76 -24.93
N MET A 303 11.80 8.97 -25.98
CA MET A 303 13.08 8.33 -26.28
C MET A 303 13.86 9.18 -27.28
N THR A 304 15.16 9.34 -27.05
CA THR A 304 16.07 9.92 -28.03
C THR A 304 16.77 8.81 -28.80
N TRP A 305 16.88 8.99 -30.12
CA TRP A 305 17.38 7.96 -31.02
C TRP A 305 18.88 8.09 -31.26
N ALA A 306 19.56 6.94 -31.36
CA ALA A 306 20.95 6.89 -31.83
C ALA A 306 21.04 7.30 -33.30
N ALA A 307 22.10 8.02 -33.65
CA ALA A 307 22.39 8.40 -35.04
C ALA A 307 22.41 7.15 -35.93
N SER A 308 21.76 7.20 -37.11
CA SER A 308 21.60 6.10 -38.07
C SER A 308 20.56 5.00 -37.76
N THR A 309 19.75 5.14 -36.70
CA THR A 309 18.66 4.20 -36.44
C THR A 309 17.61 4.25 -37.56
N GLN A 310 17.26 3.11 -38.15
CA GLN A 310 16.05 3.00 -38.97
C GLN A 310 14.83 3.06 -38.04
N LEU A 311 14.14 4.20 -38.08
CA LEU A 311 13.04 4.50 -37.18
C LEU A 311 11.74 3.88 -37.70
N LEU A 312 10.95 3.29 -36.82
CA LEU A 312 9.56 2.98 -37.15
C LEU A 312 8.80 4.31 -37.28
N GLU A 313 8.23 4.57 -38.45
CA GLU A 313 7.45 5.80 -38.73
C GLU A 313 6.34 6.02 -37.70
N ALA A 314 5.78 4.94 -37.16
CA ALA A 314 4.68 4.98 -36.21
C ALA A 314 5.03 5.50 -34.80
N ILE A 315 6.31 5.68 -34.47
CA ILE A 315 6.77 6.22 -33.17
C ILE A 315 7.77 7.37 -33.29
N ASN A 316 8.14 7.74 -34.52
CA ASN A 316 9.02 8.87 -34.74
C ASN A 316 8.23 10.17 -34.61
N ASP A 317 8.80 11.17 -33.94
CA ASP A 317 8.18 12.49 -33.87
C ASP A 317 8.44 13.26 -35.18
N PRO A 318 7.40 13.61 -35.97
CA PRO A 318 7.58 14.38 -37.19
C PRO A 318 8.09 15.80 -36.90
N ASP A 319 7.80 16.35 -35.72
CA ASP A 319 8.17 17.72 -35.35
C ASP A 319 9.60 17.80 -34.76
N ASN A 320 10.14 16.68 -34.27
CA ASN A 320 11.47 16.60 -33.69
C ASN A 320 12.26 15.38 -34.22
N PRO A 321 12.93 15.50 -35.39
CA PRO A 321 13.67 14.40 -36.00
C PRO A 321 14.85 13.99 -35.11
N GLY A 322 14.71 12.86 -34.42
CA GLY A 322 15.68 12.37 -33.42
C GLY A 322 15.07 12.01 -32.07
N SER A 323 13.77 12.31 -31.88
CA SER A 323 13.01 11.90 -30.70
C SER A 323 11.80 11.06 -31.09
N SER A 324 11.30 10.27 -30.14
CA SER A 324 10.03 9.58 -30.28
C SER A 324 8.86 10.53 -30.02
N ILE A 325 7.68 10.18 -30.51
CA ILE A 325 6.43 10.70 -29.94
C ILE A 325 6.36 10.38 -28.44
N ARG A 326 5.34 10.90 -27.76
CA ARG A 326 5.10 10.52 -26.36
C ARG A 326 4.75 9.04 -26.24
N LEU A 327 5.56 8.29 -25.52
CA LEU A 327 5.41 6.84 -25.34
C LEU A 327 5.16 6.48 -23.88
N ARG A 328 4.52 5.34 -23.67
CA ARG A 328 4.48 4.60 -22.42
C ARG A 328 5.37 3.37 -22.56
N LEU A 329 6.37 3.25 -21.69
CA LEU A 329 7.18 2.05 -21.60
C LEU A 329 6.44 0.99 -20.76
N LEU A 330 6.23 -0.19 -21.33
CA LEU A 330 5.51 -1.28 -20.66
C LEU A 330 6.47 -2.26 -19.98
N ALA A 331 7.59 -2.58 -20.62
CA ALA A 331 8.64 -3.45 -20.11
C ALA A 331 9.92 -3.30 -20.94
N GLU A 332 11.04 -3.76 -20.38
CA GLU A 332 12.28 -4.08 -21.10
C GLU A 332 12.47 -5.61 -21.06
N ALA A 333 12.62 -6.24 -22.22
CA ALA A 333 12.84 -7.68 -22.34
C ALA A 333 13.71 -7.99 -23.55
N ASP A 334 14.66 -8.93 -23.41
CA ASP A 334 15.56 -9.38 -24.48
C ASP A 334 16.28 -8.23 -25.23
N GLY A 335 16.67 -7.17 -24.51
CA GLY A 335 17.35 -6.01 -25.12
C GLY A 335 16.43 -5.13 -25.97
N MET A 336 15.11 -5.32 -25.88
CA MET A 336 14.09 -4.52 -26.54
C MET A 336 13.25 -3.78 -25.49
N TYR A 337 12.94 -2.53 -25.78
CA TYR A 337 11.90 -1.76 -25.12
C TYR A 337 10.55 -2.05 -25.76
N ILE A 338 9.57 -2.39 -24.93
CA ILE A 338 8.19 -2.63 -25.36
C ILE A 338 7.40 -1.36 -25.04
N VAL A 339 7.02 -0.61 -26.08
CA VAL A 339 6.44 0.72 -25.96
C VAL A 339 5.06 0.80 -26.62
N ARG A 340 4.23 1.73 -26.13
CA ARG A 340 2.94 2.10 -26.74
C ARG A 340 2.83 3.62 -26.81
N PRO A 341 2.19 4.22 -27.82
CA PRO A 341 1.88 5.64 -27.80
C PRO A 341 1.08 6.04 -26.55
N TRP A 342 1.46 7.15 -25.91
CA TRP A 342 0.83 7.65 -24.70
C TRP A 342 -0.65 7.99 -24.96
N ARG A 343 -1.56 7.52 -24.09
CA ARG A 343 -3.03 7.68 -24.20
C ARG A 343 -3.68 7.10 -25.47
N ALA A 344 -3.03 6.24 -26.23
CA ALA A 344 -3.68 5.58 -27.36
C ALA A 344 -4.73 4.56 -26.89
N GLU A 345 -5.95 4.64 -27.44
CA GLU A 345 -7.01 3.64 -27.23
C GLU A 345 -6.63 2.28 -27.83
N ALA A 346 -5.89 2.31 -28.94
CA ALA A 346 -5.35 1.10 -29.56
C ALA A 346 -4.23 0.51 -28.68
N LYS A 347 -4.42 -0.74 -28.24
CA LYS A 347 -3.43 -1.49 -27.45
C LYS A 347 -2.23 -1.98 -28.27
N ALA A 348 -2.00 -1.44 -29.46
CA ALA A 348 -0.86 -1.79 -30.30
C ALA A 348 0.46 -1.51 -29.56
N VAL A 349 1.40 -2.44 -29.70
CA VAL A 349 2.68 -2.39 -28.99
C VAL A 349 3.79 -2.41 -30.03
N GLN A 350 4.83 -1.62 -29.81
CA GLN A 350 6.00 -1.56 -30.68
C GLN A 350 7.24 -2.02 -29.92
N PHE A 351 8.14 -2.65 -30.66
CA PHE A 351 9.39 -3.17 -30.14
C PHE A 351 10.54 -2.30 -30.63
N VAL A 352 11.25 -1.70 -29.69
CA VAL A 352 12.34 -0.76 -29.96
C VAL A 352 13.64 -1.37 -29.43
N PRO A 353 14.67 -1.60 -30.27
CA PRO A 353 15.95 -2.08 -29.78
C PRO A 353 16.57 -1.10 -28.78
N ARG A 354 17.08 -1.59 -27.65
CA ARG A 354 17.77 -0.76 -26.65
C ARG A 354 19.00 -0.07 -27.24
N SER A 355 19.69 -0.72 -28.17
CA SER A 355 20.85 -0.15 -28.89
C SER A 355 20.49 1.06 -29.76
N SER A 356 19.22 1.22 -30.12
CA SER A 356 18.71 2.34 -30.91
C SER A 356 18.36 3.57 -30.07
N VAL A 357 18.38 3.46 -28.74
CA VAL A 357 17.97 4.53 -27.81
C VAL A 357 19.20 5.09 -27.10
N THR A 358 19.42 6.41 -27.21
CA THR A 358 20.50 7.12 -26.52
C THR A 358 20.10 7.65 -25.15
N GLY A 359 18.81 7.87 -24.92
CA GLY A 359 18.29 8.43 -23.68
C GLY A 359 16.77 8.31 -23.57
N ILE A 360 16.27 8.34 -22.33
CA ILE A 360 14.85 8.28 -22.00
C ILE A 360 14.54 9.44 -21.05
N ASP A 361 13.77 10.40 -21.55
CA ASP A 361 13.37 11.60 -20.82
C ASP A 361 11.87 11.59 -20.49
N GLU A 362 11.48 12.42 -19.54
CA GLU A 362 10.08 12.63 -19.22
C GLU A 362 9.43 13.53 -20.28
N CYS A 363 8.15 13.29 -20.58
CA CYS A 363 7.42 14.16 -21.49
C CYS A 363 7.36 15.58 -20.95
N ALA A 364 7.61 16.58 -21.82
CA ALA A 364 7.34 17.97 -21.47
C ALA A 364 5.87 18.12 -21.04
N PRO A 365 5.57 18.90 -19.99
CA PRO A 365 4.20 19.17 -19.58
C PRO A 365 3.42 19.70 -20.79
N GLU A 366 2.17 19.25 -20.96
CA GLU A 366 1.31 19.80 -21.99
C GLU A 366 1.30 21.33 -21.85
N PRO A 367 1.57 22.10 -22.92
CA PRO A 367 1.32 23.52 -22.87
C PRO A 367 -0.13 23.67 -22.44
N LYS A 368 -0.37 24.37 -21.32
CA LYS A 368 -1.72 24.75 -20.94
C LYS A 368 -2.29 25.44 -22.17
N THR A 369 -3.33 24.85 -22.75
CA THR A 369 -4.12 25.53 -23.75
C THR A 369 -4.74 26.71 -23.02
N ASP A 370 -4.04 27.85 -23.01
CA ASP A 370 -4.66 29.12 -22.67
C ASP A 370 -5.90 29.21 -23.55
N ASP A 371 -7.05 29.47 -22.92
CA ASP A 371 -8.38 29.59 -23.50
C ASP A 371 -8.35 30.26 -24.87
N ALA A 372 -8.17 29.45 -25.91
CA ALA A 372 -8.33 29.83 -27.29
C ALA A 372 -9.72 29.40 -27.74
N THR A 373 -10.75 29.80 -26.98
CA THR A 373 -12.08 30.18 -27.48
C THR A 373 -13.03 30.53 -26.32
N ARG A 374 -13.32 31.83 -26.20
CA ARG A 374 -14.64 32.47 -26.03
C ARG A 374 -15.72 31.78 -25.19
#